data_AF-A0A957I1P7-F1
#
_entry.id   AF-A0A957I1P7-F1
#
_cell.length_a   1.000
_cell.length_b   1.000
_cell.length_c   1.000
_cell.angle_alpha   90.00
_cell.angle_beta   90.00
_cell.angle_gamma   90.00
#
_symmetry.space_group_name_H-M   'P 1'
#
loop_
_entity.id
_entity.type
_entity.pdbx_description
1 polymer ?
#
loop_
_entity_poly.entity_id
_entity_poly.type
_entity_poly.pdbx_seq_one_letter_code
_entity_poly.pdbx_strand_id
1 'polypeptide(L)'
;MTTSTSKRKSGWRRWLFTALVVAFLWLLAQRFADIQKLIGTLAEGNRWWIAAALALEIVYYVGLAALFRSAFALIDIKTQLRHLVPIAFASLFVNTTTTSGGTAGLALFIDDIRRRGESAARATAGTLLAHTANYGIFALLLGMGLVYLYAQHDLTGLEIASAVILFLLVVLLCSTLLLGWRWPGLLRRLLTGLQHTVNRVGRWLKRPYLLPET
;
A
#
# COMPACT_ATOMS: atom_id res chain seq x y z
N MET A 1 -30.79 52.10 20.51
CA MET A 1 -29.67 52.26 19.57
C MET A 1 -28.57 51.27 19.96
N THR A 2 -28.06 50.52 18.99
CA THR A 2 -27.19 49.33 19.06
C THR A 2 -25.76 49.68 19.55
N THR A 3 -25.00 48.84 20.27
CA THR A 3 -24.15 47.72 19.78
C THR A 3 -23.19 47.27 20.91
N SER A 4 -22.76 46.00 20.93
CA SER A 4 -21.36 45.55 21.14
C SER A 4 -21.32 44.06 21.52
N THR A 5 -21.24 43.18 20.52
CA THR A 5 -20.05 42.36 20.15
C THR A 5 -19.65 41.24 21.13
N SER A 6 -20.13 40.01 20.84
CA SER A 6 -19.70 38.78 21.52
C SER A 6 -18.34 38.28 20.99
N LYS A 7 -17.25 38.70 21.64
CA LYS A 7 -15.93 38.05 21.50
C LYS A 7 -15.86 36.80 22.37
N ARG A 8 -16.31 35.64 21.87
CA ARG A 8 -16.01 34.35 22.56
C ARG A 8 -16.02 33.12 21.64
N LYS A 9 -15.14 33.08 20.63
CA LYS A 9 -14.91 31.87 19.81
C LYS A 9 -13.43 31.59 19.43
N SER A 10 -12.44 31.97 20.24
CA SER A 10 -11.02 31.63 19.96
C SER A 10 -10.33 30.69 20.95
N GLY A 11 -10.92 30.44 22.14
CA GLY A 11 -10.31 29.57 23.16
C GLY A 11 -10.34 28.08 22.80
N TRP A 12 -11.46 27.59 22.25
CA TRP A 12 -11.63 26.17 21.93
C TRP A 12 -10.64 25.67 20.87
N ARG A 13 -10.38 26.47 19.84
CA ARG A 13 -9.36 26.15 18.82
C ARG A 13 -7.95 26.08 19.40
N ARG A 14 -7.63 26.93 20.37
CA ARG A 14 -6.33 26.90 21.06
C ARG A 14 -6.20 25.66 21.95
N TRP A 15 -7.25 25.32 22.70
CA TRP A 15 -7.28 24.09 23.51
C TRP A 15 -7.19 22.83 22.66
N LEU A 16 -7.93 22.75 21.55
CA LEU A 16 -7.80 21.65 20.59
C LEU A 16 -6.39 21.58 20.02
N PHE A 17 -5.80 22.71 19.61
CA PHE A 17 -4.45 22.74 19.09
C PHE A 17 -3.42 22.28 20.12
N THR A 18 -3.52 22.77 21.37
CA THR A 18 -2.65 22.34 22.46
C THR A 18 -2.81 20.85 22.75
N ALA A 19 -4.04 20.33 22.82
CA ALA A 19 -4.29 18.91 23.01
C ALA A 19 -3.69 18.06 21.87
N LEU A 20 -3.81 18.53 20.62
CA LEU A 20 -3.26 17.86 19.44
C LEU A 20 -1.72 17.89 19.44
N VAL A 21 -1.11 19.00 19.84
CA VAL A 21 0.34 19.13 20.01
C VAL A 21 0.84 18.24 21.15
N VAL A 22 0.16 18.20 22.29
CA VAL A 22 0.51 17.33 23.42
C VAL A 22 0.36 15.86 23.03
N ALA A 23 -0.73 15.48 22.33
CA ALA A 23 -0.90 14.12 21.82
C ALA A 23 0.18 13.75 20.80
N PHE A 24 0.57 14.67 19.91
CA PHE A 24 1.66 14.48 18.96
C PHE A 24 3.00 14.31 19.66
N LEU A 25 3.33 15.15 20.64
CA LEU A 25 4.55 15.05 21.44
C LEU A 25 4.58 13.76 22.27
N TRP A 26 3.45 13.35 22.84
CA TRP A 26 3.31 12.07 23.54
C TRP A 26 3.59 10.91 22.59
N LEU A 27 2.93 10.87 21.42
CA LEU A 27 3.16 9.84 20.41
C LEU A 27 4.63 9.80 20.00
N LEU A 28 5.25 10.96 19.78
CA LEU A 28 6.65 11.06 19.43
C LEU A 28 7.55 10.48 20.54
N ALA A 29 7.28 10.82 21.80
CA ALA A 29 8.01 10.28 22.94
C ALA A 29 7.84 8.75 23.08
N GLN A 30 6.64 8.21 22.85
CA GLN A 30 6.43 6.76 22.83
C GLN A 30 7.22 6.08 21.70
N ARG A 31 7.24 6.66 20.50
CA ARG A 31 8.03 6.10 19.40
C ARG A 31 9.52 6.06 19.72
N PHE A 32 10.05 7.07 20.41
CA PHE A 32 11.44 7.06 20.87
C PHE A 32 11.70 5.98 21.95
N ALA A 33 10.79 5.83 22.92
CA ALA A 33 10.89 4.79 23.95
C ALA A 33 10.82 3.38 23.35
N ASP A 34 9.94 3.17 22.37
CA ASP A 34 9.83 1.91 21.63
C ASP A 34 11.12 1.58 20.88
N ILE A 35 11.75 2.57 20.23
CA ILE A 35 13.03 2.40 19.54
C ILE A 35 14.15 2.01 20.51
N GLN A 36 14.24 2.68 21.67
CA GLN A 36 15.25 2.33 22.67
C GLN A 36 15.05 0.92 23.22
N LYS A 37 13.78 0.54 23.47
CA LYS A 37 13.44 -0.81 23.90
C LYS A 37 13.77 -1.86 22.84
N LEU A 38 13.48 -1.58 21.57
CA LEU A 38 13.87 -2.42 20.44
C LEU A 38 15.39 -2.60 20.40
N ILE A 39 16.16 -1.52 20.48
CA ILE A 39 17.64 -1.58 20.47
C ILE A 39 18.16 -2.40 21.65
N GLY A 40 17.59 -2.25 22.85
CA GLY A 40 17.91 -3.07 24.02
C GLY A 40 17.66 -4.55 23.78
N THR A 41 16.46 -4.90 23.28
CA THR A 41 16.12 -6.29 22.94
C THR A 41 17.01 -6.87 21.84
N LEU A 42 17.38 -6.08 20.83
CA LEU A 42 18.32 -6.50 19.78
C LEU A 42 19.74 -6.67 20.31
N ALA A 43 20.15 -5.87 21.30
CA ALA A 43 21.48 -5.99 21.92
C ALA A 43 21.61 -7.24 22.80
N GLU A 44 20.51 -7.63 23.47
CA GLU A 44 20.43 -8.86 24.27
C GLU A 44 20.10 -10.10 23.43
N GLY A 45 19.54 -9.90 22.23
CA GLY A 45 19.18 -10.96 21.30
C GLY A 45 20.38 -11.70 20.72
N ASN A 46 20.20 -12.99 20.42
CA ASN A 46 21.24 -13.79 19.79
C ASN A 46 21.54 -13.27 18.38
N ARG A 47 22.80 -12.84 18.17
CA ARG A 47 23.31 -12.24 16.93
C ARG A 47 23.06 -13.10 15.69
N TRP A 48 23.11 -14.43 15.82
CA TRP A 48 22.87 -15.35 14.70
C TRP A 48 21.42 -15.33 14.23
N TRP A 49 20.45 -15.29 15.16
CA TRP A 49 19.03 -15.20 14.82
C TRP A 49 18.66 -13.83 14.23
N ILE A 50 19.28 -12.76 14.74
CA ILE A 50 19.14 -11.41 14.16
C ILE A 50 19.68 -11.38 12.74
N ALA A 51 20.88 -11.95 12.51
CA ALA A 51 21.46 -12.04 11.17
C ALA A 51 20.59 -12.89 10.23
N ALA A 52 20.04 -14.00 10.71
CA ALA A 52 19.13 -14.84 9.94
C ALA A 52 17.84 -14.10 9.58
N ALA A 53 17.24 -13.37 10.52
CA ALA A 53 16.06 -12.55 10.26
C ALA A 53 16.34 -11.47 9.21
N LEU A 54 17.47 -10.76 9.33
CA LEU A 54 17.88 -9.75 8.36
C LEU A 54 18.12 -10.34 6.97
N ALA A 55 18.78 -11.49 6.88
CA ALA A 55 19.00 -12.19 5.62
C ALA A 55 17.67 -12.63 4.98
N LEU A 56 16.74 -13.16 5.78
CA LEU A 56 15.42 -13.56 5.31
C LEU A 56 14.61 -12.37 4.79
N GLU A 57 14.70 -11.22 5.48
CA GLU A 57 14.06 -9.99 5.06
C GLU A 57 14.63 -9.46 3.73
N ILE A 58 15.97 -9.51 3.54
CA ILE A 58 16.59 -9.16 2.26
C ILE A 58 16.11 -10.11 1.15
N VAL A 59 16.08 -11.42 1.40
CA VAL A 59 15.60 -12.41 0.44
C VAL A 59 14.15 -12.14 0.05
N TYR A 60 13.29 -11.81 1.03
CA TYR A 60 11.90 -11.44 0.78
C TYR A 60 11.79 -10.23 -0.16
N TYR A 61 12.51 -9.13 0.11
CA TYR A 61 12.43 -7.93 -0.74
C TYR A 61 13.02 -8.12 -2.12
N VAL A 62 14.11 -8.90 -2.25
CA VAL A 62 14.66 -9.28 -3.55
C VAL A 62 13.66 -10.14 -4.32
N GLY A 63 13.00 -11.09 -3.66
CA GLY A 63 11.93 -11.91 -4.23
C GLY A 63 10.74 -11.06 -4.69
N LEU A 64 10.33 -10.08 -3.90
CA LEU A 64 9.27 -9.13 -4.25
C LEU A 64 9.66 -8.31 -5.49
N ALA A 65 10.89 -7.76 -5.55
CA ALA A 65 11.37 -7.05 -6.72
C ALA A 65 11.44 -7.95 -7.97
N ALA A 66 11.79 -9.23 -7.80
CA ALA A 66 11.78 -10.22 -8.87
C ALA A 66 10.37 -10.53 -9.37
N LEU A 67 9.38 -10.62 -8.47
CA LEU A 67 7.99 -10.79 -8.84
C LEU A 67 7.50 -9.63 -9.73
N PHE A 68 7.78 -8.39 -9.33
CA PHE A 68 7.45 -7.21 -10.12
C PHE A 68 8.15 -7.22 -11.48
N ARG A 69 9.44 -7.57 -11.52
CA ARG A 69 10.19 -7.73 -12.78
C ARG A 69 9.52 -8.74 -13.71
N SER A 70 9.14 -9.91 -13.19
CA SER A 70 8.50 -10.97 -13.97
C SER A 70 7.12 -10.53 -14.48
N ALA A 71 6.33 -9.85 -13.65
CA ALA A 71 5.05 -9.29 -14.05
C ALA A 71 5.19 -8.23 -15.16
N PHE A 72 6.19 -7.35 -15.05
CA PHE A 72 6.49 -6.37 -16.10
C PHE A 72 7.02 -7.02 -17.38
N ALA A 73 7.82 -8.09 -17.28
CA ALA A 73 8.31 -8.82 -18.45
C ALA A 73 7.17 -9.48 -19.25
N LEU A 74 6.12 -9.96 -18.58
CA LEU A 74 4.93 -10.56 -19.22
C LEU A 74 4.15 -9.58 -20.10
N ILE A 75 4.28 -8.28 -19.86
CA ILE A 75 3.67 -7.22 -20.66
C ILE A 75 4.70 -6.45 -21.50
N ASP A 76 5.85 -7.08 -21.76
CA ASP A 76 6.97 -6.59 -22.57
C ASP A 76 7.58 -5.27 -22.07
N ILE A 77 7.63 -5.07 -20.75
CA ILE A 77 8.36 -3.97 -20.10
C ILE A 77 9.66 -4.52 -19.53
N LYS A 78 10.78 -4.16 -20.17
CA LYS A 78 12.12 -4.62 -19.76
C LYS A 78 12.60 -3.81 -18.57
N THR A 79 12.58 -4.42 -17.38
CA THR A 79 13.13 -3.84 -16.15
C THR A 79 14.24 -4.72 -15.58
N GLN A 80 15.21 -4.08 -14.91
CA GLN A 80 16.29 -4.76 -14.21
C GLN A 80 16.02 -4.71 -12.71
N LEU A 81 16.37 -5.80 -12.01
CA LEU A 81 16.12 -5.96 -10.57
C LEU A 81 16.70 -4.82 -9.73
N ARG A 82 17.95 -4.42 -10.03
CA ARG A 82 18.67 -3.34 -9.33
C ARG A 82 17.95 -1.99 -9.36
N HIS A 83 17.08 -1.75 -10.35
CA HIS A 83 16.30 -0.52 -10.44
C HIS A 83 14.98 -0.63 -9.68
N LEU A 84 14.42 -1.82 -9.53
CA LEU A 84 13.17 -2.06 -8.80
C LEU A 84 13.37 -2.11 -7.29
N VAL A 85 14.56 -2.52 -6.83
CA VAL A 85 14.87 -2.60 -5.40
C VAL A 85 14.73 -1.22 -4.70
N PRO A 86 15.35 -0.12 -5.17
CA PRO A 86 15.15 1.20 -4.56
C PRO A 86 13.68 1.66 -4.55
N ILE A 87 12.94 1.33 -5.61
CA ILE A 87 11.51 1.67 -5.72
C ILE A 87 10.71 0.89 -4.67
N ALA A 88 11.00 -0.40 -4.49
CA ALA A 88 10.37 -1.22 -3.45
C ALA A 88 10.60 -0.64 -2.05
N PHE A 89 11.83 -0.18 -1.75
CA PHE A 89 12.11 0.50 -0.49
C PHE A 89 11.35 1.83 -0.34
N ALA A 90 11.28 2.64 -1.39
CA ALA A 90 10.48 3.86 -1.39
C ALA A 90 8.99 3.56 -1.18
N SER A 91 8.48 2.49 -1.80
CA SER A 91 7.10 2.00 -1.61
C SER A 91 6.82 1.55 -0.20
N LEU A 92 7.77 0.91 0.48
CA LEU A 92 7.64 0.55 1.90
C LEU A 92 7.56 1.79 2.79
N PHE A 93 8.42 2.77 2.55
CA PHE A 93 8.38 4.03 3.28
C PHE A 93 7.04 4.76 3.08
N VAL A 94 6.54 4.79 1.84
CA VAL A 94 5.24 5.41 1.56
C VAL A 94 4.10 4.61 2.18
N ASN A 95 4.14 3.27 2.14
CA ASN A 95 3.09 2.43 2.72
C ASN A 95 3.07 2.45 4.25
N THR A 96 4.20 2.74 4.90
CA THR A 96 4.28 2.87 6.37
C THR A 96 3.88 4.26 6.83
N THR A 97 4.20 5.30 6.06
CA THR A 97 3.83 6.70 6.37
C THR A 97 2.40 7.03 5.97
N THR A 98 1.93 6.45 4.87
CA THR A 98 0.58 6.62 4.34
C THR A 98 -0.20 5.37 4.69
N THR A 99 -1.19 5.49 5.58
CA THR A 99 -2.13 4.40 5.92
C THR A 99 -3.08 4.09 4.75
N SER A 100 -2.52 3.72 3.59
CA SER A 100 -3.24 3.42 2.34
C SER A 100 -3.45 1.93 2.11
N GLY A 101 -3.14 1.08 3.10
CA GLY A 101 -3.25 -0.37 2.98
C GLY A 101 -2.38 -0.96 1.86
N GLY A 102 -1.17 -0.43 1.65
CA GLY A 102 -0.22 -0.98 0.66
C GLY A 102 -0.31 -0.40 -0.76
N THR A 103 -1.37 0.34 -1.07
CA THR A 103 -1.65 0.82 -2.44
C THR A 103 -0.83 2.04 -2.87
N ALA A 104 -0.46 2.95 -1.95
CA ALA A 104 0.34 4.13 -2.28
C ALA A 104 1.74 3.75 -2.78
N GLY A 105 2.32 2.67 -2.25
CA GLY A 105 3.57 2.11 -2.76
C GLY A 105 3.46 1.59 -4.19
N LEU A 106 2.30 1.08 -4.63
CA LEU A 106 2.09 0.64 -6.02
C LEU A 106 2.11 1.83 -6.99
N ALA A 107 1.61 2.99 -6.57
CA ALA A 107 1.62 4.20 -7.40
C ALA A 107 3.05 4.65 -7.76
N LEU A 108 4.03 4.42 -6.88
CA LEU A 108 5.44 4.70 -7.17
C LEU A 108 6.01 3.82 -8.28
N PHE A 109 5.62 2.53 -8.33
CA PHE A 109 6.00 1.65 -9.44
C PHE A 109 5.38 2.14 -10.76
N ILE A 110 4.12 2.57 -10.74
CA ILE A 110 3.45 3.11 -11.92
C ILE A 110 4.12 4.41 -12.39
N ASP A 111 4.45 5.32 -11.46
CA ASP A 111 5.11 6.60 -11.79
C ASP A 111 6.52 6.39 -12.35
N ASP A 112 7.32 5.48 -11.77
CA ASP A 112 8.66 5.16 -12.29
C ASP A 112 8.61 4.64 -13.72
N ILE A 113 7.70 3.70 -14.02
CA ILE A 113 7.54 3.17 -15.38
C ILE A 113 7.06 4.25 -16.35
N ARG A 114 6.13 5.11 -15.92
CA ARG A 114 5.64 6.24 -16.74
C ARG A 114 6.76 7.24 -17.05
N ARG A 115 7.63 7.55 -16.08
CA ARG A 115 8.80 8.44 -16.28
C ARG A 115 9.80 7.89 -17.31
N ARG A 116 9.78 6.58 -17.56
CA ARG A 116 10.60 5.92 -18.59
C ARG A 116 9.98 5.94 -19.98
N GLY A 117 8.83 6.61 -20.15
CA GLY A 117 8.15 6.76 -21.44
C GLY A 117 7.17 5.65 -21.78
N GLU A 118 6.94 4.69 -20.87
CA GLU A 118 5.94 3.64 -21.07
C GLU A 118 4.52 4.14 -20.80
N SER A 119 3.53 3.51 -21.44
CA SER A 119 2.14 3.94 -21.29
C SER A 119 1.62 3.67 -19.87
N ALA A 120 0.89 4.62 -19.30
CA ALA A 120 0.33 4.52 -17.96
C ALA A 120 -0.59 3.29 -17.80
N ALA A 121 -1.30 2.91 -18.87
CA ALA A 121 -2.13 1.71 -18.89
C ALA A 121 -1.30 0.42 -18.75
N ARG A 122 -0.17 0.31 -19.46
CA ARG A 122 0.74 -0.85 -19.33
C ARG A 122 1.39 -0.89 -17.95
N ALA A 123 1.87 0.24 -17.46
CA ALA A 123 2.46 0.35 -16.11
C ALA A 123 1.48 -0.11 -15.01
N THR A 124 0.22 0.33 -15.11
CA THR A 124 -0.84 -0.06 -14.17
C THR A 124 -1.17 -1.55 -14.28
N ALA A 125 -1.28 -2.08 -15.51
CA ALA A 125 -1.57 -3.49 -15.73
C ALA A 125 -0.47 -4.40 -15.14
N GLY A 126 0.81 -4.08 -15.36
CA GLY A 126 1.93 -4.85 -14.82
C GLY A 126 2.00 -4.79 -13.30
N THR A 127 1.74 -3.63 -12.72
CA THR A 127 1.69 -3.43 -11.26
C THR A 127 0.54 -4.23 -10.65
N LEU A 128 -0.65 -4.20 -11.26
CA LEU A 128 -1.80 -4.97 -10.81
C LEU A 128 -1.55 -6.47 -10.93
N LEU A 129 -0.92 -6.92 -12.02
CA LEU A 129 -0.54 -8.31 -12.22
C LEU A 129 0.41 -8.80 -11.11
N ALA A 130 1.46 -8.04 -10.80
CA ALA A 130 2.39 -8.36 -9.71
C ALA A 130 1.66 -8.44 -8.36
N HIS A 131 0.76 -7.49 -8.11
CA HIS A 131 0.02 -7.41 -6.87
C HIS A 131 -0.97 -8.57 -6.68
N THR A 132 -1.70 -8.93 -7.74
CA THR A 132 -2.58 -10.10 -7.76
C THR A 132 -1.79 -11.39 -7.56
N ALA A 133 -0.62 -11.52 -8.21
CA ALA A 133 0.25 -12.69 -8.01
C ALA A 133 0.73 -12.80 -6.56
N ASN A 134 1.13 -11.68 -5.94
CA ASN A 134 1.58 -11.65 -4.54
C ASN A 134 0.47 -12.10 -3.58
N TYR A 135 -0.75 -11.57 -3.74
CA TYR A 135 -1.89 -12.00 -2.95
C TYR A 135 -2.33 -13.44 -3.25
N GLY A 136 -2.18 -13.90 -4.49
CA GLY A 136 -2.44 -15.29 -4.87
C GLY A 136 -1.51 -16.27 -4.14
N ILE A 137 -0.21 -15.98 -4.09
CA ILE A 137 0.76 -16.76 -3.30
C ILE A 137 0.38 -16.75 -1.82
N PHE A 138 0.05 -15.58 -1.28
CA PHE A 138 -0.36 -15.47 0.11
C PHE A 138 -1.65 -16.26 0.41
N ALA A 139 -2.62 -16.26 -0.50
CA ALA A 139 -3.84 -17.06 -0.39
C ALA A 139 -3.57 -18.56 -0.39
N LEU A 140 -2.64 -19.03 -1.24
CA LEU A 140 -2.21 -20.43 -1.25
C LEU A 140 -1.55 -20.83 0.08
N LEU A 141 -0.63 -20.00 0.58
CA LEU A 141 0.02 -20.23 1.87
C LEU A 141 -0.98 -20.21 3.03
N LEU A 142 -1.93 -19.27 3.01
CA LEU A 142 -2.98 -19.22 4.02
C LEU A 142 -3.89 -20.45 3.96
N GLY A 143 -4.25 -20.90 2.76
CA GLY A 143 -5.02 -22.14 2.58
C GLY A 143 -4.29 -23.34 3.16
N MET A 144 -3.00 -23.49 2.89
CA MET A 144 -2.17 -24.54 3.49
C MET A 144 -2.11 -24.43 5.02
N GLY A 145 -1.93 -23.21 5.55
CA GLY A 145 -1.92 -22.96 6.99
C GLY A 145 -3.25 -23.30 7.65
N LEU A 146 -4.38 -22.98 7.00
CA LEU A 146 -5.72 -23.29 7.50
C LEU A 146 -6.00 -24.80 7.51
N VAL A 147 -5.55 -25.53 6.48
CA VAL A 147 -5.63 -27.00 6.44
C VAL A 147 -4.81 -27.61 7.58
N TYR A 148 -3.62 -27.06 7.87
CA TYR A 148 -2.80 -27.50 8.99
C TYR A 148 -3.45 -27.20 10.35
N LEU A 149 -3.99 -26.00 10.56
CA LEU A 149 -4.73 -25.66 11.79
C LEU A 149 -5.99 -26.50 11.96
N TYR A 150 -6.69 -26.80 10.85
CA TYR A 150 -7.82 -27.72 10.86
C TYR A 150 -7.44 -29.10 11.37
N ALA A 151 -6.31 -29.64 10.89
CA ALA A 151 -5.80 -30.93 11.34
C ALA A 151 -5.40 -30.94 12.83
N GLN A 152 -5.00 -29.80 13.38
CA GLN A 152 -4.64 -29.65 14.80
C GLN A 152 -5.83 -29.30 15.71
N HIS A 153 -7.04 -29.17 15.16
CA HIS A 153 -8.27 -28.78 15.89
C HIS A 153 -8.22 -27.43 16.63
N ASP A 154 -7.25 -26.56 16.30
CA ASP A 154 -7.02 -25.29 16.99
C ASP A 154 -7.60 -24.07 16.25
N LEU A 155 -8.59 -24.31 15.37
CA LEU A 155 -9.21 -23.26 14.55
C LEU A 155 -10.06 -22.31 15.39
N THR A 156 -9.62 -21.06 15.46
CA THR A 156 -10.43 -19.97 16.01
C THR A 156 -11.24 -19.26 14.93
N GLY A 157 -12.40 -18.71 15.30
CA GLY A 157 -13.27 -17.99 14.36
C GLY A 157 -12.60 -16.76 13.73
N LEU A 158 -11.57 -16.19 14.37
CA LEU A 158 -10.81 -15.04 13.86
C LEU A 158 -9.91 -15.44 12.67
N GLU A 159 -9.34 -16.63 12.68
CA GLU A 159 -8.53 -17.16 11.57
C GLU A 159 -9.39 -17.40 10.33
N ILE A 160 -10.57 -17.98 10.53
CA ILE A 160 -11.56 -18.19 9.47
C ILE A 160 -12.01 -16.84 8.89
N ALA A 161 -12.33 -15.86 9.75
CA ALA A 161 -12.72 -14.52 9.30
C ALA A 161 -11.61 -13.84 8.48
N SER A 162 -10.36 -13.94 8.94
CA SER A 162 -9.19 -13.40 8.25
C SER A 162 -8.99 -14.06 6.87
N ALA A 163 -9.16 -15.39 6.81
CA ALA A 163 -9.09 -16.14 5.56
C ALA A 163 -10.19 -15.75 4.57
N VAL A 164 -11.42 -15.59 5.03
CA VAL A 164 -12.55 -15.15 4.19
C VAL A 164 -12.29 -13.75 3.63
N ILE A 165 -11.86 -12.81 4.47
CA ILE A 165 -11.57 -11.43 4.02
C ILE A 165 -10.47 -11.44 2.95
N LEU A 166 -9.39 -12.19 3.18
CA LEU A 166 -8.32 -12.30 2.20
C LEU A 166 -8.79 -12.95 0.90
N PHE A 167 -9.55 -14.04 1.01
CA PHE A 167 -10.07 -14.76 -0.16
C PHE A 167 -10.96 -13.84 -1.01
N LEU A 168 -11.85 -13.06 -0.38
CA LEU A 168 -12.67 -12.06 -1.07
C LEU A 168 -11.81 -11.00 -1.78
N LEU A 169 -10.74 -10.52 -1.14
CA LEU A 169 -9.80 -9.58 -1.76
C LEU A 169 -9.12 -10.17 -2.99
N VAL A 170 -8.66 -11.42 -2.91
CA VAL A 170 -8.00 -12.11 -4.03
C VAL A 170 -8.97 -12.33 -5.18
N VAL A 171 -10.20 -12.77 -4.89
CA VAL A 171 -11.26 -12.94 -5.90
C VAL A 171 -11.57 -11.60 -6.58
N LEU A 172 -11.65 -10.50 -5.82
CA LEU A 172 -11.87 -9.16 -6.36
C LEU A 172 -10.73 -8.73 -7.29
N LEU A 173 -9.47 -8.94 -6.89
CA LEU A 173 -8.30 -8.62 -7.69
C LEU A 173 -8.22 -9.44 -8.98
N CYS A 174 -8.42 -10.76 -8.87
CA CYS A 174 -8.50 -11.67 -10.02
C CYS A 174 -9.64 -11.28 -10.97
N SER A 175 -10.82 -10.96 -10.43
CA SER A 175 -11.97 -10.52 -11.24
C SER A 175 -11.68 -9.23 -11.99
N THR A 176 -11.02 -8.27 -11.34
CA THR A 176 -10.59 -7.01 -11.97
C THR A 176 -9.60 -7.26 -13.11
N LEU A 177 -8.64 -8.16 -12.88
CA LEU A 177 -7.66 -8.55 -13.89
C LEU A 177 -8.31 -9.28 -15.07
N LEU A 178 -9.23 -10.20 -14.81
CA LEU A 178 -9.99 -10.94 -15.82
C LEU A 178 -10.90 -10.02 -16.65
N LEU A 179 -11.56 -9.04 -16.03
CA LEU A 179 -12.32 -8.00 -16.75
C LEU A 179 -11.40 -7.18 -17.65
N GLY A 180 -10.22 -6.79 -17.15
CA GLY A 180 -9.21 -6.05 -17.92
C GLY A 180 -8.65 -6.82 -19.09
N TRP A 181 -8.41 -8.12 -18.92
CA TRP A 181 -7.89 -8.98 -19.98
C TRP A 181 -8.96 -9.30 -21.04
N ARG A 182 -10.20 -9.56 -20.61
CA ARG A 182 -11.29 -10.00 -21.50
C ARG A 182 -11.96 -8.84 -22.24
N TRP A 183 -11.97 -7.63 -21.67
CA TRP A 183 -12.64 -6.45 -22.23
C TRP A 183 -11.80 -5.16 -22.04
N PRO A 184 -10.70 -4.97 -22.79
CA PRO A 184 -9.85 -3.78 -22.68
C PRO A 184 -10.60 -2.46 -22.97
N GLY A 185 -11.71 -2.53 -23.72
CA GLY A 185 -12.59 -1.38 -23.99
C GLY A 185 -13.45 -0.95 -22.80
N LEU A 186 -13.82 -1.85 -21.87
CA LEU A 186 -14.65 -1.51 -20.71
C LEU A 186 -13.82 -0.89 -19.59
N LEU A 187 -12.57 -1.33 -19.43
CA LEU A 187 -11.61 -0.65 -18.55
C LEU A 187 -11.37 0.78 -19.01
N ARG A 188 -11.21 1.04 -20.32
CA ARG A 188 -11.13 2.41 -20.85
C ARG A 188 -12.39 3.23 -20.55
N ARG A 189 -13.60 2.65 -20.63
CA ARG A 189 -14.87 3.34 -20.29
C ARG A 189 -15.05 3.62 -18.79
N LEU A 190 -14.65 2.68 -17.93
CA LEU A 190 -14.69 2.87 -16.48
C LEU A 190 -13.61 3.84 -16.00
N LEU A 191 -12.41 3.78 -16.56
CA LEU A 191 -11.34 4.75 -16.29
C LEU A 191 -11.71 6.15 -16.79
N THR A 192 -12.33 6.28 -17.97
CA THR A 192 -12.83 7.59 -18.43
C THR A 192 -13.98 8.10 -17.56
N GLY A 193 -14.92 7.24 -17.14
CA GLY A 193 -15.99 7.62 -16.21
C GLY A 193 -15.47 8.05 -14.84
N LEU A 194 -14.44 7.37 -14.33
CA LEU A 194 -13.78 7.73 -13.08
C LEU A 194 -12.94 9.00 -13.25
N GLN A 195 -12.25 9.19 -14.39
CA GLN A 195 -11.58 10.44 -14.74
C GLN A 195 -12.55 11.62 -14.78
N HIS A 196 -13.77 11.45 -15.28
CA HIS A 196 -14.78 12.51 -15.30
C HIS A 196 -15.26 12.84 -13.88
N THR A 197 -15.38 11.83 -13.02
CA THR A 197 -15.74 12.01 -11.60
C THR A 197 -14.62 12.69 -10.82
N VAL A 198 -13.38 12.27 -11.04
CA VAL A 198 -12.18 12.85 -10.43
C VAL A 198 -11.94 14.26 -10.96
N ASN A 199 -12.15 14.56 -12.24
CA ASN A 199 -12.09 15.93 -12.78
C ASN A 199 -13.26 16.79 -12.30
N ARG A 200 -14.42 16.20 -11.96
CA ARG A 200 -15.54 16.91 -11.33
C ARG A 200 -15.21 17.29 -9.87
N VAL A 201 -14.58 16.38 -9.13
CA VAL A 201 -14.10 16.62 -7.76
C VAL A 201 -12.87 17.55 -7.74
N GLY A 202 -11.97 17.44 -8.72
CA GLY A 202 -10.79 18.29 -8.89
C GLY A 202 -11.15 19.73 -9.26
N ARG A 203 -12.21 19.92 -10.06
CA ARG A 203 -12.80 21.26 -10.31
C ARG A 203 -13.37 21.88 -9.03
N TRP A 204 -13.90 21.07 -8.12
CA TRP A 204 -14.37 21.53 -6.81
C TRP A 204 -13.21 21.97 -5.89
N LEU A 205 -12.01 21.41 -6.09
CA LEU A 205 -10.79 21.69 -5.33
C LEU A 205 -9.82 22.71 -6.00
N LYS A 206 -10.22 23.38 -7.09
CA LYS A 206 -9.44 24.42 -7.80
C LYS A 206 -7.97 24.03 -8.15
N ARG A 207 -7.72 22.78 -8.56
CA ARG A 207 -6.42 22.37 -9.15
C ARG A 207 -6.63 21.87 -10.59
N PRO A 208 -6.40 22.70 -11.63
CA PRO A 208 -7.03 22.50 -12.95
C PRO A 208 -6.43 21.42 -13.87
N TYR A 209 -5.28 20.82 -13.57
CA TYR A 209 -4.65 19.88 -14.50
C TYR A 209 -3.89 18.78 -13.75
N LEU A 210 -4.50 17.59 -13.63
CA LEU A 210 -3.83 16.38 -13.14
C LEU A 210 -3.64 15.30 -14.22
N LEU A 211 -4.24 15.45 -15.40
CA LEU A 211 -4.15 14.48 -16.49
C LEU A 211 -4.05 15.23 -17.84
N PRO A 212 -2.94 15.11 -18.58
CA PRO A 212 -2.88 15.58 -19.97
C PRO A 212 -3.82 14.73 -20.83
N GLU A 213 -4.62 15.39 -21.65
CA GLU A 213 -5.48 14.75 -22.64
C GLU A 213 -4.63 13.95 -23.64
N THR A 214 -5.02 12.70 -23.87
CA THR A 214 -4.51 11.86 -24.97
C THR A 214 -5.59 11.68 -26.01
#